data_AF-A0A1V6NY01-F1
#
_entry.id   AF-A0A1V6NY01-F1
#
_cell.length_a   1.000
_cell.length_b   1.000
_cell.length_c   1.000
_cell.angle_alpha   90.00
_cell.angle_beta   90.00
_cell.angle_gamma   90.00
#
_symmetry.space_group_name_H-M   'P 1'
#
loop_
_entity.id
_entity.type
_entity.pdbx_description
1 polymer ?
#
loop_
_entity_poly.entity_id
_entity_poly.type
_entity_poly.pdbx_seq_one_letter_code
_entity_poly.pdbx_strand_id
1 'polypeptide(L)'
;MPESSPIRSLNDTELEVLMQIRYRDIERAAGRDEILEEFRDIFVVYQELRIFGLHFLAPHNVDVLFNLINHRMEALNEAMTVLDEEENSDNQIFGLVWAGLF
;
A
#
# COMPACT_ATOMS: atom_id res chain seq x y z
N MET A 1 -33.36 -12.65 -19.62
CA MET A 1 -33.15 -11.66 -18.54
C MET A 1 -32.25 -12.34 -17.52
N PRO A 2 -31.10 -11.77 -17.13
CA PRO A 2 -30.30 -12.39 -16.08
C PRO A 2 -31.12 -12.33 -14.79
N GLU A 3 -31.37 -13.50 -14.20
CA GLU A 3 -31.99 -13.59 -12.89
C GLU A 3 -31.12 -12.79 -11.92
N SER A 4 -31.67 -11.70 -11.39
CA SER A 4 -31.04 -10.97 -10.31
C SER A 4 -30.89 -11.94 -9.15
N SER A 5 -29.66 -12.37 -8.87
CA SER A 5 -29.37 -13.16 -7.67
C SER A 5 -30.04 -12.48 -6.48
N PRO A 6 -30.88 -13.19 -5.71
CA PRO A 6 -31.64 -12.57 -4.64
C PRO A 6 -30.68 -11.95 -3.64
N ILE A 7 -30.95 -10.70 -3.23
CA ILE A 7 -30.20 -10.01 -2.17
C ILE A 7 -30.31 -10.88 -0.91
N ARG A 8 -29.19 -11.47 -0.49
CA ARG A 8 -29.09 -12.30 0.72
C ARG A 8 -29.06 -11.38 1.94
N SER A 9 -29.83 -11.74 2.97
CA SER A 9 -29.70 -11.10 4.29
C SER A 9 -28.42 -11.55 4.98
N LEU A 10 -27.60 -10.60 5.41
CA LEU A 10 -26.40 -10.86 6.21
C LEU A 10 -26.78 -11.06 7.68
N ASN A 11 -26.06 -11.95 8.37
CA ASN A 11 -26.16 -12.06 9.83
C ASN A 11 -25.27 -11.02 10.54
N ASP A 12 -25.45 -10.86 11.86
CA ASP A 12 -24.72 -9.85 12.64
C ASP A 12 -23.19 -10.04 12.56
N THR A 13 -22.71 -11.29 12.54
CA THR A 13 -21.28 -11.61 12.42
C THR A 13 -20.72 -11.20 11.06
N GLU A 14 -21.44 -11.51 9.98
CA GLU A 14 -21.05 -11.12 8.62
C GLU A 14 -21.02 -9.60 8.47
N LEU A 15 -22.01 -8.91 9.05
CA LEU A 15 -22.04 -7.45 9.07
C LEU A 15 -20.83 -6.88 9.83
N GLU A 16 -20.49 -7.44 10.98
CA GLU A 16 -19.33 -7.03 11.77
C GLU A 16 -18.03 -7.21 10.98
N VAL A 17 -17.84 -8.35 10.31
CA VAL A 17 -16.67 -8.62 9.46
C VAL A 17 -16.56 -7.59 8.35
N LEU A 18 -17.66 -7.28 7.65
CA LEU A 18 -17.66 -6.27 6.59
C LEU A 18 -17.37 -4.86 7.11
N MET A 19 -17.86 -4.53 8.31
CA MET A 19 -17.52 -3.26 8.96
C MET A 19 -16.03 -3.17 9.28
N GLN A 20 -15.43 -4.25 9.78
CA GLN A 20 -13.99 -4.30 10.06
C GLN A 20 -13.16 -4.14 8.79
N ILE A 21 -13.52 -4.85 7.71
CA ILE A 21 -12.85 -4.70 6.40
C ILE A 21 -12.91 -3.24 5.93
N ARG A 22 -14.08 -2.62 6.01
CA ARG A 22 -14.25 -1.22 5.61
C ARG A 22 -13.41 -0.27 6.46
N TYR A 23 -13.31 -0.52 7.76
CA TYR A 23 -12.49 0.30 8.65
C TYR A 23 -11.00 0.18 8.31
N ARG A 24 -10.50 -1.05 8.11
CA ARG A 24 -9.12 -1.30 7.68
C ARG A 24 -8.80 -0.70 6.33
N ASP A 25 -9.73 -0.73 5.36
CA ASP A 25 -9.54 -0.11 4.05
C ASP A 25 -9.25 1.40 4.15
N ILE A 26 -9.94 2.10 5.06
CA ILE A 26 -9.70 3.52 5.33
C ILE A 26 -8.31 3.74 5.93
N GLU A 27 -7.91 2.92 6.92
CA GLU A 27 -6.58 3.00 7.54
C GLU A 27 -5.47 2.71 6.52
N ARG A 28 -5.67 1.72 5.65
CA ARG A 28 -4.71 1.34 4.60
C ARG A 28 -4.63 2.40 3.50
N ALA A 29 -5.73 3.08 3.16
CA ALA A 29 -5.70 4.22 2.26
C ALA A 29 -4.81 5.35 2.81
N ALA A 30 -4.95 5.68 4.10
CA ALA A 30 -4.07 6.66 4.74
C ALA A 30 -2.60 6.22 4.74
N GLY A 31 -2.32 4.95 5.08
CA GLY A 31 -0.96 4.40 5.04
C GLY A 31 -0.33 4.42 3.64
N ARG A 32 -1.12 4.16 2.59
CA ARG A 32 -0.66 4.30 1.19
C ARG A 32 -0.30 5.73 0.84
N ASP A 33 -1.13 6.69 1.25
CA ASP A 33 -0.87 8.10 0.99
C ASP A 33 0.44 8.55 1.64
N GLU A 34 0.71 8.13 2.88
CA GLU A 34 1.97 8.40 3.58
C GLU A 34 3.19 7.81 2.85
N ILE A 35 3.11 6.55 2.40
CA ILE A 35 4.18 5.89 1.64
C ILE A 35 4.43 6.61 0.31
N LEU A 36 3.37 7.01 -0.40
CA LEU A 36 3.47 7.70 -1.68
C LEU A 36 4.01 9.13 -1.54
N GLU A 37 3.66 9.82 -0.46
CA GLU A 37 4.23 11.12 -0.11
C GLU A 37 5.74 10.98 0.13
N GLU A 38 6.14 10.03 0.96
CA GLU A 38 7.55 9.82 1.25
C GLU A 38 8.36 9.38 0.01
N PHE A 39 7.78 8.50 -0.81
CA PHE A 39 8.39 8.10 -2.08
C PHE A 39 8.64 9.32 -2.98
N ARG A 40 7.67 10.24 -3.05
CA ARG A 40 7.79 11.46 -3.85
C ARG A 40 8.93 12.34 -3.34
N ASP A 41 9.04 12.52 -2.04
CA ASP A 41 10.10 13.32 -1.43
C ASP A 41 11.49 12.73 -1.69
N ILE A 42 11.65 11.43 -1.48
CA ILE A 42 12.90 10.71 -1.76
C ILE A 42 13.23 10.79 -3.26
N PHE A 43 12.24 10.65 -4.13
CA PHE A 43 12.45 10.72 -5.57
C PHE A 43 12.95 12.11 -6.00
N VAL A 44 12.42 13.19 -5.42
CA VAL A 44 12.90 14.56 -5.68
C VAL A 44 14.37 14.68 -5.27
N VAL A 45 14.72 14.26 -4.05
CA VAL A 45 16.11 14.27 -3.56
C VAL A 45 17.03 13.45 -4.44
N TYR A 46 16.57 12.28 -4.90
CA TYR A 46 17.33 11.42 -5.82
C TYR A 46 17.62 12.12 -7.16
N GLN A 47 16.64 12.82 -7.74
CA GLN A 47 16.85 13.56 -8.99
C GLN A 47 17.84 14.72 -8.79
N GLU A 48 17.73 15.46 -7.69
CA GLU A 48 18.67 16.52 -7.36
C GLU A 48 20.09 15.98 -7.16
N LEU A 49 20.23 14.86 -6.43
CA LEU A 49 21.52 14.20 -6.22
C LEU A 49 22.13 13.73 -7.55
N ARG A 50 21.31 13.21 -8.46
CA ARG A 50 21.78 12.76 -9.78
C ARG A 50 22.29 13.92 -10.63
N ILE A 51 21.65 15.09 -10.56
CA ILE A 51 22.02 16.27 -11.36
C ILE A 51 23.22 17.00 -10.75
N PHE A 52 23.19 17.26 -9.44
CA PHE A 52 24.20 18.07 -8.76
C PHE A 52 25.31 17.24 -8.13
N GLY A 53 24.98 16.08 -7.54
CA GLY A 53 25.93 15.24 -6.84
C GLY A 53 27.06 14.75 -7.75
N LEU A 54 26.74 14.37 -8.99
CA LEU A 54 27.75 13.96 -9.98
C LEU A 54 28.71 15.07 -10.41
N HIS A 55 28.39 16.34 -10.16
CA HIS A 55 29.17 17.49 -10.61
C HIS A 55 29.89 18.22 -9.47
N PHE A 56 29.35 18.16 -8.26
CA PHE A 56 29.81 18.98 -7.13
C PHE A 56 30.26 18.18 -5.91
N LEU A 57 29.88 16.90 -5.79
CA LEU A 57 30.21 16.08 -4.63
C LEU A 57 31.36 15.10 -4.94
N ALA A 58 32.17 14.82 -3.93
CA ALA A 58 33.17 13.76 -4.01
C ALA A 58 32.46 12.40 -4.22
N PRO A 59 32.95 11.52 -5.12
CA PRO A 59 32.26 10.27 -5.49
C PRO A 59 31.78 9.42 -4.31
N HIS A 60 32.62 9.25 -3.28
CA HIS A 60 32.25 8.44 -2.10
C HIS A 60 31.01 8.96 -1.35
N ASN A 61 30.77 10.28 -1.32
CA ASN A 61 29.62 10.86 -0.63
C ASN A 61 28.34 10.62 -1.44
N VAL A 62 28.47 10.65 -2.77
CA VAL A 62 27.39 10.33 -3.69
C VAL A 62 26.98 8.86 -3.53
N ASP A 63 27.95 7.96 -3.44
CA ASP A 63 27.69 6.52 -3.24
C ASP A 63 26.97 6.25 -1.90
N VAL A 64 27.42 6.88 -0.81
CA VAL A 64 26.76 6.76 0.51
C VAL A 64 25.32 7.24 0.46
N LEU A 65 25.06 8.39 -0.18
CA LEU A 65 23.71 8.95 -0.29
C LEU A 65 22.80 8.08 -1.17
N PHE A 66 23.31 7.54 -2.29
CA PHE A 66 22.55 6.59 -3.11
C PHE A 66 22.23 5.31 -2.34
N ASN A 67 23.16 4.77 -1.55
CA ASN A 67 22.90 3.58 -0.74
C ASN A 67 21.81 3.83 0.31
N LEU A 68 21.82 5.00 0.97
CA LEU A 68 20.78 5.38 1.92
C LEU A 68 19.41 5.51 1.25
N ILE A 69 19.36 6.18 0.09
CA ILE A 69 18.13 6.33 -0.69
C ILE A 69 17.60 4.94 -1.12
N ASN A 70 18.46 4.09 -1.66
CA ASN A 70 18.06 2.75 -2.10
C ASN A 70 17.49 1.92 -0.95
N HIS A 71 18.16 1.93 0.21
CA HIS A 71 17.68 1.20 1.37
C HIS A 71 16.31 1.71 1.85
N ARG A 72 16.09 3.03 1.82
CA ARG A 72 14.78 3.58 2.20
C ARG A 72 13.69 3.24 1.17
N MET A 73 14.02 3.25 -0.12
CA MET A 73 13.09 2.85 -1.18
C MET A 73 12.70 1.37 -1.08
N GLU A 74 13.64 0.49 -0.71
CA GLU A 74 13.36 -0.92 -0.41
C GLU A 74 12.37 -1.07 0.74
N ALA A 75 12.58 -0.34 1.84
CA ALA A 75 11.68 -0.36 2.99
C ALA A 75 10.27 0.13 2.65
N LEU A 76 10.15 1.18 1.82
CA LEU A 76 8.84 1.66 1.34
C LEU A 76 8.15 0.65 0.43
N ASN A 77 8.91 -0.03 -0.42
CA ASN A 77 8.36 -1.08 -1.30
C ASN A 77 7.88 -2.30 -0.50
N GLU A 78 8.61 -2.70 0.54
CA GLU A 78 8.18 -3.74 1.48
C GLU A 78 6.88 -3.34 2.19
N ALA A 79 6.80 -2.11 2.72
CA ALA A 79 5.59 -1.61 3.36
C ALA A 79 4.37 -1.61 2.41
N MET A 80 4.56 -1.21 1.15
CA MET A 80 3.50 -1.26 0.13
C MET A 80 3.05 -2.69 -0.15
N THR A 81 4.01 -3.63 -0.21
CA THR A 81 3.72 -5.05 -0.46
C THR A 81 2.86 -5.65 0.66
N VAL A 82 3.16 -5.31 1.92
CA VAL A 82 2.35 -5.74 3.07
C VAL A 82 0.91 -5.23 2.96
N LEU A 83 0.72 -3.95 2.60
CA LEU A 83 -0.62 -3.38 2.42
C LEU A 83 -1.41 -4.05 1.29
N ASP A 84 -0.74 -4.42 0.19
CA ASP A 84 -1.35 -5.13 -0.93
C ASP A 84 -1.74 -6.57 -0.55
N GLU A 85 -0.90 -7.26 0.24
CA GLU A 85 -1.20 -8.60 0.76
C GLU A 85 -2.41 -8.59 1.70
N GLU A 86 -2.48 -7.60 2.60
CA GLU A 86 -3.63 -7.38 3.48
C GLU A 86 -4.90 -7.09 2.66
N GLU A 87 -4.81 -6.30 1.58
CA GLU A 87 -5.94 -6.05 0.69
C GLU A 87 -6.46 -7.32 0.03
N ASN A 88 -5.54 -8.13 -0.47
CA ASN A 88 -5.89 -9.38 -1.10
C ASN A 88 -6.58 -10.34 -0.12
N SER A 89 -6.12 -10.36 1.14
CA SER A 89 -6.77 -11.13 2.19
C SER A 89 -8.20 -10.62 2.47
N ASP A 90 -8.37 -9.31 2.68
CA ASP A 90 -9.69 -8.70 2.91
C ASP A 90 -10.64 -8.93 1.73
N ASN A 91 -10.15 -8.85 0.48
CA ASN A 91 -10.93 -9.12 -0.73
C ASN A 91 -11.40 -10.59 -0.81
N GLN A 92 -10.56 -11.53 -0.38
CA GLN A 92 -10.96 -12.94 -0.28
C GLN A 92 -12.05 -13.13 0.78
N ILE A 93 -11.90 -12.53 1.95
CA ILE A 93 -12.90 -12.59 3.03
C ILE A 93 -14.22 -11.97 2.56
N PHE A 94 -14.18 -10.81 1.93
CA PHE A 94 -15.36 -10.17 1.33
C PHE A 94 -16.06 -11.11 0.34
N GLY A 95 -15.30 -11.76 -0.55
CA GLY A 95 -15.82 -12.74 -1.50
C GLY A 95 -16.51 -13.93 -0.83
N LEU A 96 -15.95 -14.45 0.27
CA LEU A 96 -16.53 -15.54 1.06
C LEU A 96 -17.85 -15.12 1.74
N VAL A 97 -17.88 -13.94 2.36
CA VAL A 97 -19.09 -13.40 3.00
C VAL A 97 -20.18 -13.17 1.95
N TRP A 98 -19.82 -12.61 0.79
CA TRP A 98 -20.77 -12.36 -0.31
C TRP A 98 -21.33 -13.67 -0.90
N ALA A 99 -20.51 -14.72 -0.98
CA ALA A 99 -20.93 -16.04 -1.43
C ALA A 99 -21.72 -16.84 -0.38
N GLY A 100 -21.76 -16.39 0.88
CA GLY A 100 -22.39 -17.10 1.99
C GLY A 100 -21.67 -18.38 2.41
N LEU A 101 -20.34 -18.35 2.36
CA LEU A 101 -19.45 -19.45 2.73
C LEU A 101 -18.75 -19.21 4.08
N PHE A 102 -19.23 -18.25 4.86
CA PHE A 102 -18.66 -17.82 6.14
C PHE A 102 -19.44 -18.40 7.32
#